data_AF-A0A7J4LLE9-F1
#
_entry.id   AF-A0A7J4LLE9-F1
#
_cell.length_a   1.000
_cell.length_b   1.000
_cell.length_c   1.000
_cell.angle_alpha   90.00
_cell.angle_beta   90.00
_cell.angle_gamma   90.00
#
_symmetry.space_group_name_H-M   'P 1'
#
loop_
_entity.id
_entity.type
_entity.pdbx_description
1 polymer ?
#
loop_
_entity_poly.entity_id
_entity_poly.type
_entity_poly.pdbx_seq_one_letter_code
_entity_poly.pdbx_strand_id
1 'polypeptide(L)'
;MSDKDLFGRIESIDQHLRSVERRLRAVEKRLSIEPVPEGEMQLMDDRELNEEVGRIRKSLDELSEKMTGIGAFREKLDALSAEMEKQKQGAKPEDKLKKLPDEVAVLRGELKDLAAGMRAGEARVARLEQANRISIGNLKIPVELSGIVAAAALLSTGYLIYSSEWGVLKSWYYSASIGVLFAVAVALKFILTNRKA
;
A
#
# COMPACT_ATOMS: atom_id res chain seq x y z
N MET A 1 -12.95 -26.46 -45.95
CA MET A 1 -13.67 -25.22 -45.63
C MET A 1 -15.14 -25.56 -45.66
N SER A 2 -15.85 -25.41 -44.53
CA SER A 2 -17.26 -25.80 -44.42
C SER A 2 -18.14 -24.66 -44.92
N ASP A 3 -19.24 -24.95 -45.64
CA ASP A 3 -20.14 -23.92 -46.17
C ASP A 3 -20.64 -22.95 -45.08
N LYS A 4 -20.76 -23.43 -43.83
CA LYS A 4 -21.10 -22.59 -42.67
C LYS A 4 -20.11 -21.46 -42.40
N ASP A 5 -18.82 -21.68 -42.64
CA ASP A 5 -17.79 -20.66 -42.45
C ASP A 5 -17.88 -19.58 -43.54
N LEU A 6 -18.25 -19.99 -44.77
CA LEU A 6 -18.52 -19.08 -45.88
C LEU A 6 -19.76 -18.21 -45.60
N PHE A 7 -20.85 -18.80 -45.11
CA PHE A 7 -22.05 -18.05 -44.73
C PHE A 7 -21.80 -17.09 -43.57
N GLY A 8 -21.06 -17.51 -42.54
CA GLY A 8 -20.71 -16.62 -41.42
C GLY A 8 -19.83 -15.44 -41.85
N ARG A 9 -18.94 -15.65 -42.81
CA ARG A 9 -18.07 -14.60 -43.37
C ARG A 9 -18.83 -13.66 -44.29
N ILE A 10 -19.83 -14.13 -45.01
CA ILE A 10 -20.71 -13.29 -45.83
C ILE A 10 -21.58 -12.41 -44.92
N GLU A 11 -22.11 -12.96 -43.84
CA GLU A 11 -22.92 -12.20 -42.88
C GLU A 11 -22.10 -11.09 -42.20
N SER A 12 -20.85 -11.37 -41.80
CA SER A 12 -19.99 -10.34 -41.22
C SER A 12 -19.63 -9.25 -42.23
N ILE A 13 -19.40 -9.60 -43.51
CA ILE A 13 -19.19 -8.63 -44.59
C ILE A 13 -20.43 -7.74 -44.78
N ASP A 14 -21.65 -8.30 -44.77
CA ASP A 14 -22.89 -7.54 -44.90
C ASP A 14 -23.10 -6.56 -43.73
N GLN A 15 -22.75 -6.99 -42.50
CA GLN A 15 -22.75 -6.11 -41.33
C GLN A 15 -21.73 -4.97 -41.44
N HIS A 16 -20.52 -5.25 -41.93
CA HIS A 16 -19.50 -4.23 -42.17
C HIS A 16 -19.94 -3.24 -43.26
N LEU A 17 -20.53 -3.72 -44.35
CA LEU A 17 -21.04 -2.88 -45.44
C LEU A 17 -22.08 -1.88 -44.93
N ARG A 18 -23.06 -2.37 -44.14
CA ARG A 18 -24.10 -1.51 -43.53
C ARG A 18 -23.53 -0.46 -42.57
N SER A 19 -22.46 -0.80 -41.83
CA SER A 19 -21.79 0.13 -40.93
C SER A 19 -21.06 1.24 -41.70
N VAL A 20 -20.37 0.88 -42.78
CA VAL A 20 -19.68 1.82 -43.66
C VAL A 20 -20.67 2.76 -44.35
N GLU A 21 -21.77 2.23 -44.88
CA GLU A 21 -22.80 3.04 -45.56
C GLU A 21 -23.41 4.10 -44.63
N ARG A 22 -23.70 3.74 -43.37
CA ARG A 22 -24.20 4.70 -42.37
C ARG A 22 -23.20 5.80 -42.07
N ARG A 23 -21.92 5.46 -41.94
CA ARG A 23 -20.84 6.43 -41.70
C ARG A 23 -20.67 7.34 -42.92
N LEU A 24 -20.71 6.79 -44.12
CA LEU A 24 -20.61 7.54 -45.37
C LEU A 24 -21.78 8.52 -45.51
N ARG A 25 -23.01 8.09 -45.24
CA ARG A 25 -24.20 8.96 -45.24
C ARG A 25 -24.12 10.08 -44.19
N ALA A 26 -23.56 9.79 -43.02
CA ALA A 26 -23.34 10.81 -41.99
C ALA A 26 -22.28 11.84 -42.41
N VAL A 27 -21.23 11.40 -43.11
CA VAL A 27 -20.20 12.28 -43.69
C VAL A 27 -20.77 13.07 -44.86
N GLU A 28 -21.51 12.45 -45.76
CA GLU A 28 -22.20 13.08 -46.87
C GLU A 28 -23.17 14.13 -46.37
N LYS A 29 -23.99 13.84 -45.34
CA LYS A 29 -24.88 14.83 -44.72
C LYS A 29 -24.13 16.02 -44.12
N ARG A 30 -22.90 15.83 -43.61
CA ARG A 30 -22.07 16.93 -43.10
C ARG A 30 -21.45 17.74 -44.23
N LEU A 31 -21.09 17.10 -45.33
CA LEU A 31 -20.55 17.75 -46.52
C LEU A 31 -21.65 18.44 -47.36
N SER A 32 -22.88 17.92 -47.33
CA SER A 32 -24.03 18.41 -48.08
C SER A 32 -24.80 19.50 -47.35
N ILE A 33 -24.36 19.92 -46.16
CA ILE A 33 -24.79 21.20 -45.58
C ILE A 33 -24.15 22.27 -46.46
N GLU A 34 -24.99 22.72 -47.41
CA GLU A 34 -24.93 23.79 -48.40
C GLU A 34 -23.67 24.70 -48.40
N PRO A 35 -23.08 24.99 -49.58
CA PRO A 35 -22.02 25.98 -49.68
C PRO A 35 -22.54 27.34 -49.21
N VAL A 36 -21.76 27.96 -48.32
CA VAL A 36 -21.96 29.33 -47.84
C VAL A 36 -22.27 30.26 -49.02
N PRO A 37 -23.33 31.08 -48.97
CA PRO A 37 -23.70 31.94 -50.10
C PRO A 37 -22.52 32.84 -50.49
N GLU A 38 -22.18 32.83 -51.78
CA GLU A 38 -21.24 33.75 -52.41
C GLU A 38 -21.72 35.19 -52.16
N GLY A 39 -21.19 35.84 -51.13
CA GLY A 39 -21.63 37.19 -50.74
C GLY A 39 -21.00 37.77 -49.48
N GLU A 40 -20.42 36.95 -48.61
CA GLU A 40 -19.78 37.45 -47.37
C GLU A 40 -18.37 36.89 -47.21
N MET A 41 -17.46 37.23 -48.13
CA MET A 41 -16.08 37.43 -47.70
C MET A 41 -16.06 38.75 -46.93
N GLN A 42 -16.39 38.69 -45.64
CA GLN A 42 -15.95 39.72 -44.71
C GLN A 42 -14.42 39.75 -44.83
N LEU A 43 -13.90 40.81 -45.45
CA LEU A 43 -12.49 41.14 -45.38
C LEU A 43 -12.18 41.20 -43.89
N MET A 44 -11.45 40.19 -43.40
CA MET A 44 -10.93 40.16 -42.03
C MET A 44 -10.28 41.52 -41.77
N ASP A 45 -10.76 42.23 -40.75
CA ASP A 45 -10.16 43.50 -40.34
C ASP A 45 -8.68 43.24 -40.06
N ASP A 46 -7.77 44.09 -40.56
CA ASP A 46 -6.31 43.95 -40.36
C ASP A 46 -5.93 43.80 -38.88
N ARG A 47 -6.82 44.25 -37.98
CA ARG A 47 -6.74 44.04 -36.53
C ARG A 47 -6.93 42.58 -36.12
N GLU A 48 -7.95 41.89 -36.64
CA GLU A 48 -8.19 40.48 -36.35
C GLU A 48 -7.06 39.61 -36.90
N LEU A 49 -6.54 39.95 -38.08
CA LEU A 49 -5.39 39.27 -38.67
C LEU A 49 -4.13 39.42 -37.79
N ASN A 50 -3.88 40.62 -37.25
CA ASN A 50 -2.77 40.86 -36.33
C ASN A 50 -2.94 40.14 -34.98
N GLU A 51 -4.17 40.03 -34.47
CA GLU A 51 -4.47 39.27 -33.27
C GLU A 51 -4.28 37.76 -33.48
N GLU A 52 -4.65 37.22 -34.65
CA GLU A 52 -4.39 35.84 -35.02
C GLU A 52 -2.89 35.57 -35.20
N VAL A 53 -2.16 36.45 -35.88
CA VAL A 53 -0.69 36.35 -36.00
C VAL A 53 -0.03 36.41 -34.62
N GLY A 54 -0.54 37.24 -33.71
CA GLY A 54 -0.09 37.30 -32.32
C GLY A 54 -0.36 36.01 -31.54
N ARG A 55 -1.53 35.39 -31.73
CA ARG A 55 -1.87 34.09 -31.14
C ARG A 55 -1.00 32.97 -31.71
N ILE A 56 -0.77 32.97 -33.02
CA ILE A 56 0.09 32.00 -33.70
C ILE A 56 1.52 32.10 -33.17
N ARG A 57 2.08 33.31 -33.03
CA ARG A 57 3.43 33.50 -32.46
C ARG A 57 3.54 32.95 -31.04
N LYS A 58 2.57 33.26 -30.17
CA LYS A 58 2.54 32.70 -28.80
C LYS A 58 2.50 31.17 -28.80
N SER A 59 1.66 30.58 -29.66
CA SER A 59 1.59 29.13 -29.78
C SER A 59 2.88 28.51 -30.35
N LEU A 60 3.61 29.24 -31.20
CA LEU A 60 4.90 28.83 -31.74
C LEU A 60 5.99 28.85 -30.65
N ASP A 61 5.98 29.87 -29.79
CA ASP A 61 6.89 29.99 -28.66
C ASP A 61 6.66 28.87 -27.64
N GLU A 62 5.39 28.59 -27.29
CA GLU A 62 5.03 27.46 -26.42
C GLU A 62 5.42 26.10 -27.03
N LEU A 63 5.28 25.95 -28.36
CA LEU A 63 5.67 24.71 -29.04
C LEU A 63 7.20 24.55 -29.07
N SER A 64 7.94 25.63 -29.26
CA SER A 64 9.41 25.66 -29.19
C SER A 64 9.91 25.25 -27.80
N GLU A 65 9.31 25.78 -26.74
CA GLU A 65 9.64 25.42 -25.35
C GLU A 65 9.33 23.93 -25.05
N LYS A 66 8.23 23.40 -25.59
CA LYS A 66 7.94 21.97 -25.49
C LYS A 66 8.92 21.12 -26.27
N MET A 67 9.38 21.56 -27.45
CA MET A 67 10.39 20.85 -28.23
C MET A 67 11.75 20.82 -27.53
N THR A 68 12.17 21.91 -26.86
CA THR A 68 13.42 21.90 -26.07
C THR A 68 13.30 20.96 -24.88
N GLY A 69 12.14 20.89 -24.23
CA GLY A 69 11.84 19.90 -23.19
C GLY A 69 11.91 18.45 -23.70
N ILE A 70 11.43 18.17 -24.91
CA ILE A 70 11.55 16.86 -25.57
C ILE A 70 13.01 16.55 -25.91
N GLY A 71 13.79 17.55 -26.34
CA GLY A 71 15.24 17.41 -26.57
C GLY A 71 15.98 16.98 -25.29
N ALA A 72 15.69 17.62 -24.17
CA ALA A 72 16.27 17.26 -22.87
C ALA A 72 15.82 15.87 -22.38
N PHE A 73 14.58 15.46 -22.68
CA PHE A 73 14.09 14.12 -22.38
C PHE A 73 14.79 13.06 -23.23
N ARG A 74 15.05 13.36 -24.51
CA ARG A 74 15.79 12.50 -25.43
C ARG A 74 17.24 12.32 -24.96
N GLU A 75 17.90 13.38 -24.52
CA GLU A 75 19.25 13.30 -23.96
C GLU A 75 19.30 12.41 -22.71
N LYS A 76 18.29 12.49 -21.84
CA LYS A 76 18.15 11.57 -20.70
C LYS A 76 17.92 10.12 -21.14
N LEU A 77 17.14 9.89 -22.19
CA LEU A 77 16.93 8.55 -22.75
C LEU A 77 18.21 7.98 -23.37
N ASP A 78 18.99 8.79 -24.07
CA ASP A 78 20.27 8.39 -24.66
C ASP A 78 21.31 8.09 -23.56
N ALA A 79 21.35 8.91 -22.50
CA ALA A 79 22.17 8.65 -21.33
C ALA A 79 21.77 7.34 -20.60
N LEU A 80 20.46 7.11 -20.43
CA LEU A 80 19.95 5.88 -19.79
C LEU A 80 20.19 4.65 -20.69
N SER A 81 20.09 4.80 -22.00
CA SER A 81 20.43 3.77 -22.99
C SER A 81 21.92 3.41 -22.92
N ALA A 82 22.81 4.40 -22.81
CA ALA A 82 24.24 4.16 -22.66
C ALA A 82 24.58 3.48 -21.33
N GLU A 83 23.87 3.83 -20.24
CA GLU A 83 24.00 3.19 -18.93
C GLU A 83 23.51 1.73 -18.96
N MET A 84 22.40 1.46 -19.64
CA MET A 84 21.85 0.12 -19.86
C MET A 84 22.79 -0.76 -20.70
N GLU A 85 23.44 -0.22 -21.72
CA GLU A 85 24.44 -0.95 -22.51
C GLU A 85 25.72 -1.22 -21.71
N LYS A 86 26.19 -0.29 -20.88
CA LYS A 86 27.28 -0.55 -19.91
C LYS A 86 26.91 -1.66 -18.92
N GLN A 87 25.67 -1.69 -18.46
CA GLN A 87 25.17 -2.71 -17.54
C GLN A 87 25.05 -4.10 -18.20
N LYS A 88 24.70 -4.16 -19.50
CA LYS A 88 24.71 -5.40 -20.29
C LYS A 88 26.11 -5.91 -20.59
N GLN A 89 27.08 -5.02 -20.84
CA GLN A 89 28.47 -5.42 -21.10
C GLN A 89 29.22 -5.83 -19.82
N GLY A 90 28.82 -5.33 -18.65
CA GLY A 90 29.41 -5.68 -17.35
C GLY A 90 28.92 -6.99 -16.71
N ALA A 91 27.97 -7.71 -17.32
CA ALA A 91 27.43 -8.94 -16.75
C ALA A 91 27.30 -10.04 -17.81
N LYS A 92 28.39 -10.77 -18.05
CA LYS A 92 28.28 -12.09 -18.67
C LYS A 92 27.37 -12.97 -17.79
N PRO A 93 26.26 -13.51 -18.32
CA PRO A 93 25.28 -14.26 -17.54
C PRO A 93 25.81 -15.59 -16.96
N GLU A 94 26.99 -16.03 -17.38
CA GLU A 94 27.58 -17.32 -16.99
C GLU A 94 28.29 -17.29 -15.61
N ASP A 95 28.79 -16.13 -15.16
CA ASP A 95 29.52 -16.02 -13.87
C ASP A 95 28.58 -15.88 -12.66
N LYS A 96 27.37 -15.36 -12.88
CA LYS A 96 26.37 -15.22 -11.81
C LYS A 96 25.74 -16.57 -11.43
N LEU A 97 25.61 -17.51 -12.37
CA LEU A 97 25.05 -18.84 -12.09
C LEU A 97 25.92 -19.69 -11.16
N LYS A 98 27.24 -19.49 -11.14
CA LYS A 98 28.16 -20.22 -10.25
C LYS A 98 28.22 -19.67 -8.82
N LYS A 99 27.85 -18.41 -8.60
CA LYS A 99 27.88 -17.74 -7.28
C LYS A 99 26.58 -17.87 -6.50
N LEU A 100 25.45 -18.08 -7.18
CA LEU A 100 24.16 -18.36 -6.54
C LEU A 100 24.16 -19.57 -5.58
N PRO A 101 24.77 -20.73 -5.88
CA PRO A 101 24.76 -21.86 -4.95
C PRO A 101 25.51 -21.55 -3.64
N ASP A 102 26.57 -20.74 -3.69
CA ASP A 102 27.35 -20.35 -2.51
C ASP A 102 26.59 -19.34 -1.64
N GLU A 103 25.96 -18.31 -2.24
CA GLU A 103 25.12 -17.36 -1.48
C GLU A 103 23.91 -18.04 -0.85
N VAL A 104 23.27 -18.99 -1.56
CA VAL A 104 22.14 -19.75 -1.01
C VAL A 104 22.60 -20.70 0.10
N ALA A 105 23.80 -21.26 0.03
CA ALA A 105 24.37 -22.07 1.10
C ALA A 105 24.69 -21.25 2.36
N VAL A 106 25.24 -20.04 2.19
CA VAL A 106 25.51 -19.11 3.31
C VAL A 106 24.22 -18.66 3.97
N LEU A 107 23.23 -18.21 3.19
CA LEU A 107 21.92 -17.81 3.72
C LEU A 107 21.20 -18.95 4.45
N ARG A 108 21.35 -20.19 3.97
CA ARG A 108 20.80 -21.37 4.65
C ARG A 108 21.52 -21.69 5.96
N GLY A 109 22.83 -21.41 6.03
CA GLY A 109 23.62 -21.47 7.25
C GLY A 109 23.14 -20.45 8.27
N GLU A 110 23.01 -19.19 7.87
CA GLU A 110 22.52 -18.09 8.73
C GLU A 110 21.10 -18.35 9.23
N LEU A 111 20.19 -18.86 8.40
CA LEU A 111 18.84 -19.27 8.81
C LEU A 111 18.86 -20.40 9.83
N LYS A 112 19.80 -21.35 9.70
CA LYS A 112 19.93 -22.48 10.63
C LYS A 112 20.48 -22.01 11.98
N ASP A 113 21.43 -21.10 11.97
CA ASP A 113 22.01 -20.50 13.18
C ASP A 113 21.00 -19.58 13.87
N LEU A 114 20.21 -18.82 13.11
CA LEU A 114 19.12 -18.00 13.64
C LEU A 114 18.02 -18.88 14.25
N ALA A 115 17.65 -19.98 13.60
CA ALA A 115 16.69 -20.94 14.14
C ALA A 115 17.21 -21.65 15.39
N ALA A 116 18.51 -21.93 15.48
CA ALA A 116 19.14 -22.46 16.69
C ALA A 116 19.14 -21.40 17.82
N GLY A 117 19.40 -20.14 17.50
CA GLY A 117 19.31 -19.00 18.42
C GLY A 117 17.91 -18.78 18.97
N MET A 118 16.87 -18.86 18.12
CA MET A 118 15.48 -18.77 18.56
C MET A 118 15.10 -19.94 19.49
N ARG A 119 15.46 -21.18 19.15
CA ARG A 119 15.21 -22.34 20.04
C ARG A 119 15.92 -22.23 21.38
N ALA A 120 17.16 -21.71 21.38
CA ALA A 120 17.88 -21.45 22.62
C ALA A 120 17.21 -20.34 23.45
N GLY A 121 16.70 -19.28 22.79
CA GLY A 121 15.90 -18.23 23.41
C GLY A 121 14.61 -18.76 24.02
N GLU A 122 13.82 -19.52 23.27
CA GLU A 122 12.60 -20.19 23.73
C GLU A 122 12.87 -21.10 24.92
N ALA A 123 13.95 -21.89 24.89
CA ALA A 123 14.32 -22.75 26.01
C ALA A 123 14.69 -21.96 27.27
N ARG A 124 15.32 -20.79 27.12
CA ARG A 124 15.63 -19.90 28.25
C ARG A 124 14.38 -19.23 28.80
N VAL A 125 13.47 -18.79 27.94
CA VAL A 125 12.17 -18.22 28.33
C VAL A 125 11.32 -19.27 29.04
N ALA A 126 11.23 -20.49 28.51
CA ALA A 126 10.49 -21.59 29.14
C ALA A 126 11.02 -21.93 30.55
N ARG A 127 12.35 -21.89 30.74
CA ARG A 127 12.97 -22.07 32.06
C ARG A 127 12.65 -20.91 33.02
N LEU A 128 12.63 -19.68 32.53
CA LEU A 128 12.27 -18.49 33.31
C LEU A 128 10.77 -18.49 33.68
N GLU A 129 9.89 -18.85 32.75
CA GLU A 129 8.45 -18.99 33.00
C GLU A 129 8.14 -20.09 34.03
N GLN A 130 8.88 -21.20 34.00
CA GLN A 130 8.73 -22.28 34.97
C GLN A 130 9.22 -21.88 36.37
N ALA A 131 10.27 -21.07 36.46
CA ALA A 131 10.79 -20.56 37.74
C ALA A 131 9.91 -19.46 38.35
N ASN A 132 9.19 -18.69 37.53
CA ASN A 132 8.36 -17.55 37.96
C ASN A 132 6.87 -17.90 38.10
N ARG A 133 6.56 -19.12 38.56
CA ARG A 133 5.18 -19.58 38.78
C ARG A 133 4.98 -19.97 40.24
N ILE A 134 4.23 -19.16 40.99
CA ILE A 134 3.80 -19.52 42.34
C ILE A 134 2.43 -20.19 42.23
N SER A 135 2.35 -21.47 42.59
CA SER A 135 1.10 -22.20 42.68
C SER A 135 0.52 -22.06 44.09
N ILE A 136 -0.62 -21.38 44.23
CA ILE A 136 -1.44 -21.44 45.44
C ILE A 136 -2.68 -22.26 45.07
N GLY A 137 -2.69 -23.55 45.45
CA GLY A 137 -3.76 -24.49 45.09
C GLY A 137 -3.89 -24.74 43.58
N ASN A 138 -5.13 -24.84 43.07
CA ASN A 138 -5.42 -25.02 41.64
C ASN A 138 -5.32 -23.72 40.81
N LEU A 139 -4.88 -22.60 41.41
CA LEU A 139 -4.72 -21.32 40.74
C LEU A 139 -3.25 -21.11 40.36
N LYS A 140 -2.96 -21.13 39.05
CA LYS A 140 -1.65 -20.75 38.51
C LYS A 140 -1.64 -19.25 38.21
N ILE A 141 -0.90 -18.46 38.98
CA ILE A 141 -0.76 -17.01 38.77
C ILE A 141 0.71 -16.72 38.40
N PRO A 142 0.98 -16.05 37.26
CA PRO A 142 2.31 -15.55 36.96
C PRO A 142 2.66 -14.40 37.92
N VAL A 143 3.84 -14.42 38.52
CA VAL A 143 4.20 -13.51 39.65
C VAL A 143 4.17 -12.04 39.26
N GLU A 144 4.35 -11.72 37.97
CA GLU A 144 4.33 -10.35 37.44
C GLU A 144 2.95 -9.69 37.60
N LEU A 145 1.86 -10.44 37.38
CA LEU A 145 0.49 -9.91 37.51
C LEU A 145 0.07 -9.77 38.96
N SER A 146 0.41 -10.74 39.81
CA SER A 146 0.17 -10.58 41.25
C SER A 146 0.98 -9.43 41.84
N GLY A 147 2.21 -9.21 41.35
CA GLY A 147 3.07 -8.11 41.77
C GLY A 147 2.51 -6.75 41.39
N ILE A 148 2.05 -6.57 40.15
CA ILE A 148 1.42 -5.32 39.69
C ILE A 148 0.11 -5.06 40.43
N VAL A 149 -0.73 -6.08 40.61
CA VAL A 149 -2.00 -5.93 41.34
C VAL A 149 -1.76 -5.62 42.82
N ALA A 150 -0.78 -6.26 43.45
CA ALA A 150 -0.39 -5.96 44.83
C ALA A 150 0.21 -4.55 44.96
N ALA A 151 1.05 -4.12 44.02
CA ALA A 151 1.62 -2.78 44.00
C ALA A 151 0.52 -1.71 43.81
N ALA A 152 -0.44 -1.94 42.92
CA ALA A 152 -1.58 -1.04 42.71
C ALA A 152 -2.47 -0.98 43.96
N ALA A 153 -2.70 -2.11 44.63
CA ALA A 153 -3.43 -2.16 45.89
C ALA A 153 -2.69 -1.42 47.01
N LEU A 154 -1.36 -1.59 47.12
CA LEU A 154 -0.53 -0.91 48.10
C LEU A 154 -0.44 0.60 47.85
N LEU A 155 -0.31 1.03 46.60
CA LEU A 155 -0.33 2.45 46.23
C LEU A 155 -1.68 3.09 46.54
N SER A 156 -2.78 2.39 46.22
CA SER A 156 -4.13 2.88 46.55
C SER A 156 -4.34 2.96 48.06
N THR A 157 -3.90 1.94 48.80
CA THR A 157 -3.95 1.92 50.27
C THR A 157 -3.10 3.04 50.87
N GLY A 158 -1.88 3.23 50.37
CA GLY A 158 -0.98 4.29 50.80
C GLY A 158 -1.51 5.68 50.49
N TYR A 159 -2.18 5.86 49.35
CA TYR A 159 -2.83 7.12 48.98
C TYR A 159 -3.98 7.47 49.95
N LEU A 160 -4.81 6.50 50.33
CA LEU A 160 -5.88 6.72 51.32
C LEU A 160 -5.34 7.05 52.71
N ILE A 161 -4.22 6.43 53.12
CA ILE A 161 -3.56 6.76 54.38
C ILE A 161 -2.97 8.17 54.32
N TYR A 162 -2.35 8.53 53.20
CA TYR A 162 -1.78 9.86 52.98
C TYR A 162 -2.86 10.97 53.01
N SER A 163 -4.05 10.72 52.47
CA SER A 163 -5.16 11.67 52.55
C SER A 163 -5.81 11.77 53.94
N SER A 164 -5.31 11.05 54.95
CA SER A 164 -5.78 11.07 56.35
C SER A 164 -7.28 10.75 56.53
N GLU A 165 -7.85 10.04 55.56
CA GLU A 165 -9.23 9.59 55.49
C GLU A 165 -9.41 8.25 56.26
N TRP A 166 -9.04 8.23 57.54
CA TRP A 166 -9.16 7.05 58.41
C TRP A 166 -10.60 6.54 58.54
N GLY A 167 -11.59 7.39 58.24
CA GLY A 167 -13.00 7.04 58.18
C GLY A 167 -13.33 6.08 57.03
N VAL A 168 -12.63 6.18 55.89
CA VAL A 168 -12.86 5.32 54.73
C VAL A 168 -12.31 3.92 54.99
N LEU A 169 -11.12 3.77 55.58
CA LEU A 169 -10.56 2.46 55.96
C LEU A 169 -11.46 1.66 56.91
N LYS A 170 -12.19 2.35 57.78
CA LYS A 170 -13.11 1.73 58.75
C LYS A 170 -14.52 1.48 58.17
N SER A 171 -14.80 2.00 56.98
CA SER A 171 -16.10 1.88 56.34
C SER A 171 -16.21 0.58 55.53
N TRP A 172 -17.44 0.06 55.42
CA TRP A 172 -17.72 -1.11 54.59
C TRP A 172 -17.40 -0.89 53.09
N TYR A 173 -17.41 0.37 52.64
CA TYR A 173 -17.10 0.76 51.26
C TYR A 173 -15.65 0.45 50.86
N TYR A 174 -14.70 0.49 51.80
CA TYR A 174 -13.30 0.16 51.52
C TYR A 174 -13.09 -1.33 51.27
N SER A 175 -13.75 -2.18 52.06
CA SER A 175 -13.75 -3.62 51.82
C SER A 175 -14.43 -3.95 50.49
N ALA A 176 -15.56 -3.29 50.20
CA ALA A 176 -16.26 -3.46 48.93
C ALA A 176 -15.41 -3.01 47.73
N SER A 177 -14.70 -1.88 47.82
CA SER A 177 -13.88 -1.36 46.72
C SER A 177 -12.67 -2.25 46.42
N ILE A 178 -12.01 -2.80 47.45
CA ILE A 178 -10.95 -3.79 47.28
C ILE A 178 -11.50 -5.08 46.65
N GLY A 179 -12.68 -5.54 47.09
CA GLY A 179 -13.36 -6.68 46.49
C GLY A 179 -13.65 -6.47 45.00
N VAL A 180 -14.14 -5.29 44.61
CA VAL A 180 -14.36 -4.92 43.20
C VAL A 180 -13.04 -4.89 42.43
N LEU A 181 -11.97 -4.34 43.02
CA LEU A 181 -10.65 -4.26 42.38
C LEU A 181 -10.09 -5.65 42.08
N PHE A 182 -10.21 -6.59 43.03
CA PHE A 182 -9.86 -7.99 42.80
C PHE A 182 -10.77 -8.67 41.76
N ALA A 183 -12.08 -8.40 41.78
CA ALA A 183 -13.00 -8.96 40.80
C ALA A 183 -12.67 -8.50 39.37
N VAL A 184 -12.35 -7.22 39.19
CA VAL A 184 -11.90 -6.66 37.90
C VAL A 184 -10.58 -7.30 37.47
N ALA A 185 -9.62 -7.49 38.38
CA ALA A 185 -8.35 -8.15 38.05
C ALA A 185 -8.55 -9.61 37.59
N VAL A 186 -9.45 -10.35 38.25
CA VAL A 186 -9.82 -11.72 37.85
C VAL A 186 -10.55 -11.73 36.50
N ALA A 187 -11.47 -10.79 36.26
CA ALA A 187 -12.19 -10.66 35.00
C ALA A 187 -11.25 -10.34 33.82
N LEU A 188 -10.31 -9.41 33.99
CA LEU A 188 -9.27 -9.12 33.00
C LEU A 188 -8.43 -10.37 32.70
N LYS A 189 -8.05 -11.14 33.73
CA LYS A 189 -7.31 -12.40 33.55
C LYS A 189 -8.13 -13.44 32.78
N PHE A 190 -9.42 -13.57 33.09
CA PHE A 190 -10.32 -14.47 32.38
C PHE A 190 -10.38 -14.12 30.90
N ILE A 191 -10.56 -12.84 30.57
CA ILE A 191 -10.61 -12.34 29.18
C ILE A 191 -9.27 -12.58 28.47
N LEU A 192 -8.13 -12.30 29.12
CA LEU A 192 -6.81 -12.50 28.52
C LEU A 192 -6.46 -13.97 28.30
N THR A 193 -6.89 -14.85 29.20
CA THR A 193 -6.67 -16.30 29.08
C THR A 193 -7.57 -16.89 28.00
N ASN A 194 -8.81 -16.41 27.91
CA ASN A 194 -9.79 -16.92 26.94
C ASN A 194 -9.60 -16.34 25.52
N ARG A 195 -8.83 -15.25 25.35
CA ARG A 195 -8.47 -14.70 24.02
C ARG A 195 -7.38 -15.49 23.29
N LYS A 196 -6.72 -16.45 23.95
CA LYS A 196 -5.72 -17.34 23.33
C LYS A 196 -6.31 -18.70 22.90
N ALA A 197 -7.64 -18.86 22.93
CA ALA A 197 -8.35 -20.00 22.37
C ALA A 197 -8.90 -19.66 20.97
#